data_AF-A0A9X9WJG5-F1
#
_entry.id   AF-A0A9X9WJG5-F1
#
_cell.length_a   1.000
_cell.length_b   1.000
_cell.length_c   1.000
_cell.angle_alpha   90.00
_cell.angle_beta   90.00
_cell.angle_gamma   90.00
#
_symmetry.space_group_name_H-M   'P 1'
#
loop_
_entity.id
_entity.type
_entity.pdbx_description
1 polymer ?
#
loop_
_entity_poly.entity_id
_entity_poly.type
_entity_poly.pdbx_seq_one_letter_code
_entity_poly.pdbx_strand_id
1 'polypeptide(L)'
;MSRFKPSRGGHAPGDLRDAFFELLDRFEDWEEGDPAPTIELRGNTLTAAALCGLLWNCTDILPYGHRELLSDAGFEGRGTFGCAARWLRQEYWPAS
;
A
#
# COMPACT_ATOMS: atom_id res chain seq x y z
N MET A 1 9.29 13.92 15.61
CA MET A 1 8.84 12.54 15.36
C MET A 1 7.38 12.57 14.90
N SER A 2 7.11 12.26 13.64
CA SER A 2 5.74 12.23 13.09
C SER A 2 4.93 11.12 13.78
N ARG A 3 3.88 11.51 14.52
CA ARG A 3 2.94 10.59 15.17
C ARG A 3 1.75 10.35 14.23
N PHE A 4 2.05 9.84 13.03
CA PHE A 4 0.99 9.37 12.13
C PHE A 4 0.19 8.28 12.85
N LYS A 5 -1.13 8.48 12.92
CA LYS A 5 -2.07 7.49 13.43
C LYS A 5 -2.91 7.02 12.25
N PRO A 6 -2.71 5.79 11.76
CA PRO A 6 -3.52 5.22 10.68
C PRO A 6 -5.03 5.37 10.91
N SER A 7 -5.48 5.34 12.17
CA SER A 7 -6.89 5.50 12.55
C SER A 7 -7.45 6.92 12.43
N ARG A 8 -6.61 7.95 12.30
CA ARG A 8 -7.03 9.37 12.19
C ARG A 8 -6.83 9.95 10.78
N GLY A 9 -6.19 9.19 9.89
CA GLY A 9 -5.87 9.62 8.53
C GLY A 9 -4.83 10.73 8.45
N GLY A 10 -4.74 11.32 7.26
CA GLY A 10 -3.80 12.41 6.95
C GLY A 10 -2.55 11.93 6.21
N HIS A 11 -1.47 12.71 6.33
CA HIS A 11 -0.22 12.50 5.59
C HIS A 11 0.60 11.37 6.21
N ALA A 12 0.94 10.38 5.38
CA ALA A 12 1.80 9.28 5.78
C ALA A 12 3.27 9.77 5.92
N PRO A 13 4.02 9.26 6.90
CA PRO A 13 5.47 9.44 6.95
C PRO A 13 6.14 9.04 5.63
N GLY A 14 7.24 9.69 5.26
CA GLY A 14 7.96 9.41 4.01
C GLY A 14 8.32 7.93 3.87
N ASP A 15 8.91 7.35 4.91
CA ASP A 15 9.30 5.95 4.96
C ASP A 15 8.12 4.96 4.81
N LEU A 16 6.91 5.35 5.24
CA LEU A 16 5.71 4.55 5.02
C LEU A 16 5.22 4.63 3.56
N ARG A 17 5.40 5.77 2.90
CA ARG A 17 5.11 5.92 1.47
C ARG A 17 6.14 5.18 0.62
N ASP A 18 7.41 5.25 0.99
CA ASP A 18 8.50 4.53 0.32
C ASP A 18 8.29 3.01 0.42
N ALA A 19 7.95 2.51 1.60
CA ALA A 19 7.59 1.09 1.79
C ALA A 19 6.39 0.66 0.93
N PHE A 20 5.44 1.56 0.65
CA PHE A 20 4.32 1.27 -0.24
C PHE A 20 4.74 1.23 -1.71
N PHE A 21 5.66 2.07 -2.15
CA PHE A 21 6.24 1.95 -3.49
C PHE A 21 6.97 0.62 -3.64
N GLU A 22 7.75 0.22 -2.64
CA GLU A 22 8.43 -1.07 -2.61
C GLU A 22 7.45 -2.27 -2.65
N LEU A 23 6.24 -2.09 -2.12
CA LEU A 23 5.16 -3.07 -2.25
C LEU A 23 4.59 -3.11 -3.68
N LEU A 24 4.44 -1.96 -4.33
CA LEU A 24 3.95 -1.88 -5.71
C LEU A 24 4.94 -2.47 -6.71
N ASP A 25 6.24 -2.24 -6.52
CA ASP A 25 7.28 -2.87 -7.32
C ASP A 25 7.20 -4.40 -7.20
N ARG A 26 7.01 -4.92 -5.99
CA ARG A 26 6.81 -6.37 -5.78
C ARG A 26 5.49 -6.89 -6.32
N PHE A 27 4.45 -6.05 -6.34
CA PHE A 27 3.16 -6.41 -6.90
C PHE A 27 3.22 -6.56 -8.42
N GLU A 28 4.04 -5.73 -9.09
CA GLU A 28 4.27 -5.83 -10.54
C GLU A 28 4.81 -7.20 -10.95
N ASP A 29 5.71 -7.76 -10.13
CA ASP A 29 6.32 -9.07 -10.34
C ASP A 29 5.54 -10.25 -9.71
N TRP A 30 4.42 -9.99 -9.01
CA TRP A 30 3.68 -11.00 -8.24
C TRP A 30 2.63 -11.74 -9.09
N GLU A 31 2.62 -13.07 -9.03
CA GLU A 31 1.62 -13.90 -9.71
C GLU A 31 0.61 -14.55 -8.74
N GLU A 32 -0.57 -14.90 -9.25
CA GLU A 32 -1.59 -15.58 -8.46
C GLU A 32 -1.09 -16.95 -7.98
N GLY A 33 -1.00 -17.10 -6.65
CA GLY A 33 -0.46 -18.30 -5.99
C GLY A 33 0.87 -18.05 -5.28
N ASP A 34 1.56 -16.95 -5.58
CA ASP A 34 2.74 -16.54 -4.83
C ASP A 34 2.39 -16.10 -3.40
N PRO A 35 3.29 -16.32 -2.43
CA PRO A 35 3.09 -15.82 -1.08
C PRO A 35 2.96 -14.30 -1.08
N ALA A 36 2.13 -13.77 -0.18
CA ALA A 36 1.96 -12.32 -0.04
C ALA A 36 3.31 -11.65 0.25
N PRO A 37 3.66 -10.56 -0.46
CA PRO A 37 4.94 -9.89 -0.29
C PRO A 37 5.09 -9.33 1.12
N THR A 38 6.34 -9.33 1.60
CA THR A 38 6.73 -8.76 2.89
C THR A 38 7.69 -7.60 2.69
N ILE A 39 7.50 -6.54 3.48
CA ILE A 39 8.26 -5.28 3.40
C ILE A 39 8.94 -5.02 4.73
N GLU A 40 10.22 -4.65 4.69
CA GLU A 40 10.97 -4.23 5.88
C GLU A 40 10.70 -2.75 6.17
N LEU A 41 10.10 -2.47 7.33
CA LEU A 41 9.85 -1.10 7.76
C LEU A 41 10.32 -0.91 9.21
N ARG A 42 11.33 -0.04 9.37
CA ARG A 42 11.90 0.31 10.69
C ARG A 42 12.38 -0.91 11.49
N GLY A 43 12.98 -1.89 10.80
CA GLY A 43 13.47 -3.13 11.39
C GLY A 43 12.38 -4.13 11.78
N ASN A 44 11.17 -3.98 11.24
CA ASN A 44 10.10 -4.96 11.35
C ASN A 44 9.69 -5.43 9.95
N THR A 45 9.50 -6.74 9.80
CA THR A 45 8.89 -7.33 8.62
C THR A 45 7.38 -7.16 8.68
N LEU A 46 6.79 -6.48 7.70
CA LEU A 46 5.35 -6.29 7.55
C LEU A 46 4.82 -7.09 6.37
N THR A 47 3.66 -7.71 6.50
CA THR A 47 2.93 -8.26 5.36
C THR A 47 2.29 -7.16 4.53
N ALA A 48 2.04 -7.41 3.25
CA ALA A 48 1.31 -6.50 2.37
C ALA A 48 -0.02 -6.02 2.99
N ALA A 49 -0.79 -6.94 3.59
CA ALA A 49 -2.04 -6.62 4.27
C ALA A 49 -1.84 -5.67 5.47
N ALA A 50 -0.79 -5.89 6.28
CA ALA A 50 -0.47 -5.05 7.42
C ALA A 50 -0.04 -3.64 6.98
N LEU A 51 0.84 -3.54 5.98
CA LEU A 51 1.26 -2.28 5.40
C LEU A 51 0.08 -1.48 4.82
N CYS A 52 -0.79 -2.15 4.06
CA CYS A 52 -2.03 -1.54 3.56
C CYS A 52 -2.94 -1.05 4.69
N GLY A 53 -2.98 -1.76 5.82
CA GLY A 53 -3.68 -1.33 7.03
C GLY A 53 -3.13 -0.02 7.63
N LEU A 54 -1.82 0.20 7.57
CA LEU A 54 -1.21 1.45 8.02
C LEU A 54 -1.60 2.64 7.13
N LEU A 55 -1.77 2.42 5.83
CA LEU A 55 -2.16 3.46 4.87
C LEU A 55 -3.67 3.63 4.70
N TRP A 56 -4.48 2.88 5.44
CA TRP A 56 -5.93 2.77 5.23
C TRP A 56 -6.66 4.12 5.14
N ASN A 57 -6.27 5.12 5.94
CA ASN A 57 -6.86 6.47 5.91
C ASN A 57 -5.91 7.54 5.36
N CYS A 58 -4.84 7.14 4.67
CA CYS A 58 -3.91 8.07 4.06
C CYS A 58 -4.60 8.85 2.93
N THR A 59 -4.54 10.17 3.03
CA THR A 59 -5.14 11.09 2.05
C THR A 59 -4.15 11.62 1.03
N ASP A 60 -2.87 11.23 1.14
CA ASP A 60 -1.85 11.58 0.17
C ASP A 60 -2.21 11.07 -1.22
N ILE A 61 -1.90 11.89 -2.23
CA ILE A 61 -2.07 11.52 -3.63
C ILE A 61 -0.98 10.52 -4.01
N LEU A 62 -1.39 9.41 -4.62
CA LEU A 62 -0.49 8.43 -5.20
C LEU A 62 0.11 9.03 -6.50
N PRO A 63 1.43 8.97 -6.70
CA PRO A 63 2.06 9.46 -7.92
C PRO A 63 1.51 8.77 -9.17
N TYR A 64 1.50 9.50 -10.30
CA TYR A 64 0.86 9.05 -11.55
C TYR A 64 1.34 7.67 -12.02
N GLY A 65 2.65 7.41 -12.08
CA GLY A 65 3.16 6.11 -12.58
C GLY A 65 2.71 4.91 -11.74
N HIS A 66 2.78 5.03 -10.41
CA HIS A 66 2.28 4.00 -9.49
C HIS A 66 0.77 3.81 -9.57
N ARG A 67 0.03 4.90 -9.86
CA ARG A 67 -1.40 4.81 -10.09
C ARG A 67 -1.72 4.10 -11.40
N GLU A 68 -0.99 4.39 -12.47
CA GLU A 68 -1.16 3.79 -13.79
C GLU A 68 -0.96 2.28 -13.73
N LEU A 69 0.10 1.82 -13.08
CA LEU A 69 0.36 0.41 -12.79
C LEU A 69 -0.84 -0.28 -12.12
N LEU A 70 -1.44 0.36 -11.12
CA LEU A 70 -2.63 -0.20 -10.46
C LEU A 70 -3.86 -0.16 -11.37
N SER A 71 -4.02 0.89 -12.18
CA SER A 71 -5.14 1.00 -13.12
C SER A 71 -5.08 -0.06 -14.21
N ASP A 72 -3.90 -0.45 -14.67
CA ASP A 72 -3.71 -1.57 -15.60
C ASP A 72 -4.12 -2.91 -14.96
N ALA A 73 -3.94 -3.05 -13.64
CA ALA A 73 -4.42 -4.17 -12.85
C ALA A 73 -5.92 -4.07 -12.47
N GLY A 74 -6.64 -3.03 -12.90
CA GLY A 74 -8.09 -2.86 -12.68
C GLY A 74 -8.48 -1.91 -11.54
N PHE A 75 -7.55 -1.13 -10.98
CA PHE A 75 -7.86 -0.14 -9.96
C PHE A 75 -8.56 1.11 -10.54
N GLU A 76 -9.83 1.29 -10.18
CA GLU A 76 -10.66 2.46 -10.58
C GLU A 76 -10.82 3.51 -9.46
N GLY A 77 -10.15 3.35 -8.33
CA GLY A 77 -10.32 4.20 -7.16
C GLY A 77 -9.77 5.62 -7.33
N ARG A 78 -10.05 6.49 -6.35
CA ARG A 78 -9.36 7.78 -6.25
C ARG A 78 -7.86 7.51 -6.13
N GLY A 79 -7.02 8.30 -6.81
CA GLY A 79 -5.57 8.14 -6.80
C GLY A 79 -4.91 8.58 -5.49
N THR A 80 -5.34 8.06 -4.34
CA THR A 80 -4.71 8.26 -3.04
C THR A 80 -4.11 6.95 -2.55
N PHE A 81 -3.07 7.05 -1.70
CA PHE A 81 -2.48 5.88 -1.05
C PHE A 81 -3.52 5.05 -0.30
N GLY A 82 -4.45 5.68 0.43
CA GLY A 82 -5.47 4.96 1.17
C GLY A 82 -6.50 4.23 0.29
N CYS A 83 -6.83 4.77 -0.88
CA CYS A 83 -7.70 4.06 -1.82
C CYS A 83 -6.98 2.86 -2.46
N ALA A 84 -5.73 3.04 -2.91
CA ALA A 84 -4.91 1.97 -3.46
C ALA A 84 -4.69 0.85 -2.43
N ALA A 85 -4.28 1.20 -1.21
CA ALA A 85 -4.06 0.24 -0.13
C ALA A 85 -5.32 -0.56 0.24
N ARG A 86 -6.50 0.08 0.23
CA ARG A 86 -7.77 -0.61 0.46
C ARG A 86 -8.10 -1.61 -0.62
N TRP A 87 -7.87 -1.23 -1.88
CA TRP A 87 -8.15 -2.08 -3.02
C TRP A 87 -7.22 -3.29 -3.06
N LEU A 88 -5.90 -3.07 -2.98
CA LEU A 88 -4.90 -4.15 -2.94
C LEU A 88 -5.18 -5.18 -1.84
N ARG A 89 -5.52 -4.69 -0.64
CA ARG A 89 -5.85 -5.57 0.49
C ARG A 89 -7.15 -6.33 0.30
N GLN A 90 -8.13 -5.81 -0.42
CA GLN A 90 -9.40 -6.50 -0.66
C GLN A 90 -9.27 -7.55 -1.76
N GLU A 91 -8.53 -7.22 -2.81
CA GLU A 91 -8.43 -8.05 -4.00
C GLU A 91 -7.38 -9.15 -3.87
N TYR A 92 -6.17 -8.82 -3.39
CA TYR A 92 -5.03 -9.73 -3.45
C TYR A 92 -4.63 -10.30 -2.09
N TRP A 93 -4.70 -9.51 -1.02
CA TRP A 93 -4.20 -9.91 0.31
C TRP A 93 -5.19 -9.60 1.43
N PRO A 94 -6.37 -10.28 1.46
CA PRO A 94 -7.34 -10.12 2.52
C PRO A 94 -6.70 -10.48 3.87
N ALA A 95 -7.01 -9.70 4.91
CA ALA A 95 -6.57 -10.06 6.25
C ALA A 95 -7.35 -11.31 6.69
N SER A 96 -6.60 -12.39 6.91
CA SER A 96 -7.10 -13.67 7.44
C SER A 96 -7.66 -13.53 8.85
#